data_AF-A0A7V9TL06-F1
#
_entry.id   AF-A0A7V9TL06-F1
#
_cell.length_a   1.000
_cell.length_b   1.000
_cell.length_c   1.000
_cell.angle_alpha   90.00
_cell.angle_beta   90.00
_cell.angle_gamma   90.00
#
_symmetry.space_group_name_H-M   'P 1'
#
loop_
_entity.id
_entity.type
_entity.pdbx_description
1 polymer ?
#
loop_
_entity_poly.entity_id
_entity_poly.type
_entity_poly.pdbx_seq_one_letter_code
_entity_poly.pdbx_strand_id
1 'polypeptide(L)'
;VRNIWSDITPNSARFEQSFSDDGGKSWEVNWIATDTRVRDASTTGLPPDLAKAVNDYDEAQVHNDVPALAKLVADDFVLVNSDASVENKQQYLADFRLPGFKIDPYVREQPVEKAWGDAALIAGLVHLSWTQDGKHQTRTLRIAYAWAKRAGRWQATYGQVTRVP
;
A
#
# COMPACT_ATOMS: atom_id res chain seq x y z
N VAL A 1 -33.64 12.65 14.26
CA VAL A 1 -32.39 12.91 13.50
C VAL A 1 -32.75 13.74 12.27
N ARG A 2 -31.96 14.77 11.96
CA ARG A 2 -32.09 15.63 10.78
C ARG A 2 -30.77 15.62 10.01
N ASN A 3 -30.86 15.64 8.68
CA ASN A 3 -29.70 15.69 7.79
C ASN A 3 -29.79 16.93 6.90
N ILE A 4 -28.68 17.65 6.73
CA ILE A 4 -28.57 18.79 5.83
C ILE A 4 -27.37 18.55 4.92
N TRP A 5 -27.58 18.74 3.62
CA TRP A 5 -26.50 18.82 2.63
C TRP A 5 -26.41 20.25 2.13
N SER A 6 -25.21 20.84 2.19
CA SER A 6 -24.95 22.21 1.74
C SER A 6 -23.63 22.28 0.96
N ASP A 7 -23.34 23.45 0.40
CA ASP A 7 -22.08 23.74 -0.31
C ASP A 7 -21.74 22.71 -1.39
N ILE A 8 -22.78 22.23 -2.08
CA ILE A 8 -22.67 21.17 -3.08
C ILE A 8 -22.01 21.75 -4.35
N THR A 9 -20.87 21.19 -4.71
CA THR A 9 -20.19 21.43 -6.00
C THR A 9 -20.08 20.12 -6.78
N PRO A 10 -19.66 20.13 -8.05
CA PRO A 10 -19.37 18.88 -8.77
C PRO A 10 -18.35 17.96 -8.05
N ASN A 11 -17.49 18.54 -7.21
CA ASN A 11 -16.37 17.86 -6.58
C ASN A 11 -16.40 17.83 -5.04
N SER A 12 -17.45 18.34 -4.40
CA SER A 12 -17.53 18.36 -2.93
C SER A 12 -18.96 18.52 -2.44
N ALA A 13 -19.20 18.12 -1.19
CA ALA A 13 -20.41 18.48 -0.47
C ALA A 13 -20.13 18.58 1.03
N ARG A 14 -20.88 19.45 1.73
CA ARG A 14 -20.90 19.49 3.18
C ARG A 14 -22.12 18.73 3.68
N PHE A 15 -21.93 17.86 4.65
CA PHE A 15 -22.97 17.09 5.32
C PHE A 15 -23.00 17.45 6.81
N GLU A 16 -24.19 17.75 7.33
CA GLU A 16 -24.43 17.95 8.75
C GLU A 16 -25.54 17.02 9.24
N GLN A 17 -25.28 16.33 10.36
CA GLN A 17 -26.29 15.59 11.11
C GLN A 17 -26.60 16.34 12.40
N SER A 18 -27.89 16.35 12.75
CA SER A 18 -28.34 16.82 14.05
C SER A 18 -29.23 15.79 14.75
N PHE A 19 -29.02 15.67 16.05
CA PHE A 19 -29.83 14.86 16.95
C PHE A 19 -30.77 15.76 17.77
N SER A 20 -31.84 15.16 18.29
CA SER A 20 -32.81 15.81 19.17
C SER A 20 -33.31 14.75 20.15
N ASP A 21 -33.23 15.04 21.44
CA ASP A 21 -33.75 14.22 22.53
C ASP A 21 -35.16 14.65 22.98
N ASP A 22 -35.62 15.83 22.55
CA ASP A 22 -36.88 16.45 22.97
C ASP A 22 -38.01 16.36 21.95
N GLY A 23 -37.88 15.45 20.97
CA GLY A 23 -38.89 15.23 19.94
C GLY A 23 -38.88 16.27 18.81
N GLY A 24 -37.74 16.92 18.58
CA GLY A 24 -37.51 17.84 17.47
C GLY A 24 -37.77 19.31 17.79
N LYS A 25 -37.88 19.67 19.07
CA LYS A 25 -38.04 21.07 19.51
C LYS A 25 -36.70 21.78 19.52
N SER A 26 -35.64 21.10 19.95
CA SER A 26 -34.26 21.52 19.84
C SER A 26 -33.44 20.50 19.04
N TRP A 27 -32.39 20.99 18.39
CA TRP A 27 -31.52 20.19 17.54
C TRP A 27 -30.07 20.54 17.84
N GLU A 28 -29.27 19.53 18.17
CA GLU A 28 -27.82 19.66 18.33
C GLU A 28 -27.11 19.07 17.13
N VAL A 29 -26.19 19.82 16.52
CA VAL A 29 -25.32 19.28 15.47
C VAL A 29 -24.29 18.38 16.15
N ASN A 30 -24.30 17.10 15.80
CA ASN A 30 -23.42 16.10 16.40
C ASN A 30 -22.43 15.49 15.39
N TRP A 31 -22.59 15.77 14.09
CA TRP A 31 -21.65 15.33 13.05
C TRP A 31 -21.58 16.34 11.90
N ILE A 32 -20.37 16.63 11.45
CA ILE A 32 -20.08 17.45 10.27
C ILE A 32 -19.06 16.71 9.42
N ALA A 33 -19.34 16.52 8.14
CA ALA A 33 -18.40 15.99 7.15
C ALA A 33 -18.29 16.93 5.94
N THR A 34 -17.08 17.03 5.39
CA THR A 34 -16.84 17.66 4.08
C THR A 34 -16.32 16.57 3.16
N ASP A 35 -17.18 16.11 2.26
CA ASP A 35 -16.83 15.12 1.26
C ASP A 35 -16.16 15.81 0.07
N THR A 36 -15.07 15.22 -0.43
CA THR A 36 -14.41 15.67 -1.65
C THR A 36 -14.37 14.50 -2.63
N ARG A 37 -14.86 14.72 -3.85
CA ARG A 37 -14.79 13.74 -4.94
C ARG A 37 -13.32 13.49 -5.27
N VAL A 38 -12.86 12.29 -4.97
CA VAL A 38 -11.62 11.77 -5.54
C VAL A 38 -11.88 11.57 -7.03
N ARG A 39 -11.13 12.27 -7.89
CA ARG A 39 -11.20 12.02 -9.33
C ARG A 39 -10.77 10.57 -9.57
N ASP A 40 -11.54 9.86 -10.38
CA ASP A 40 -11.03 8.61 -10.96
C ASP A 40 -9.76 8.98 -11.72
N ALA A 41 -8.62 8.47 -11.24
CA ALA A 41 -7.42 8.43 -12.05
C ALA A 41 -7.65 7.34 -13.09
N SER A 42 -8.45 7.62 -14.11
CA SER A 42 -8.43 6.90 -15.38
C SER A 42 -7.16 7.27 -16.16
N THR A 43 -6.02 7.10 -15.51
CA THR A 43 -4.73 6.98 -16.17
C THR A 43 -4.53 5.52 -16.50
N THR A 44 -4.45 5.19 -17.78
CA THR A 44 -4.02 3.86 -18.22
C THR A 44 -2.60 3.63 -17.69
N GLY A 45 -2.47 2.79 -16.66
CA GLY A 45 -1.19 2.48 -16.01
C GLY A 45 -0.86 3.36 -14.78
N LEU A 46 0.14 2.91 -14.02
CA LEU A 46 0.65 3.63 -12.85
C LEU A 46 1.25 4.99 -13.24
N PRO A 47 1.18 6.01 -12.37
CA PRO A 47 2.01 7.22 -12.49
C PRO A 47 3.48 6.85 -12.76
N PRO A 48 4.19 7.50 -13.71
CA PRO A 48 5.54 7.09 -14.09
C PRO A 48 6.55 7.07 -12.95
N ASP A 49 6.43 7.98 -11.99
CA ASP A 49 7.27 8.03 -10.80
C ASP A 49 6.98 6.87 -9.83
N LEU A 50 5.72 6.45 -9.70
CA LEU A 50 5.34 5.25 -8.96
C LEU A 50 5.83 3.99 -9.67
N ALA A 51 5.61 3.87 -10.99
CA ALA A 51 6.09 2.73 -11.78
C ALA A 51 7.61 2.56 -11.63
N LYS A 52 8.36 3.66 -11.68
CA LYS A 52 9.80 3.65 -11.43
C LYS A 52 10.12 3.18 -10.00
N ALA A 53 9.46 3.71 -8.98
CA ALA A 53 9.72 3.34 -7.59
C ALA A 53 9.45 1.86 -7.31
N VAL A 54 8.39 1.30 -7.89
CA VAL A 54 8.07 -0.13 -7.81
C VAL A 54 9.14 -0.98 -8.49
N ASN A 55 9.57 -0.60 -9.70
CA ASN A 55 10.65 -1.30 -10.40
C ASN A 55 11.99 -1.22 -9.64
N ASP A 56 12.36 -0.04 -9.14
CA ASP A 56 13.57 0.15 -8.33
C ASP A 56 13.54 -0.73 -7.07
N TYR A 57 12.35 -0.93 -6.48
CA TYR A 57 12.17 -1.79 -5.31
C TYR A 57 12.35 -3.27 -5.64
N ASP A 58 11.73 -3.76 -6.73
CA ASP A 58 11.93 -5.14 -7.20
C ASP A 58 13.41 -5.42 -7.50
N GLU A 59 14.07 -4.51 -8.23
CA GLU A 59 15.50 -4.60 -8.55
C GLU A 59 16.37 -4.59 -7.29
N ALA A 60 16.05 -3.74 -6.31
CA ALA A 60 16.79 -3.68 -5.07
C ALA A 60 16.63 -4.95 -4.23
N GLN A 61 15.46 -5.60 -4.25
CA GLN A 61 15.26 -6.90 -3.62
C GLN A 61 16.11 -7.98 -4.29
N VAL A 62 16.04 -8.08 -5.63
CA VAL A 62 16.80 -9.07 -6.40
C VAL A 62 18.30 -8.85 -6.19
N HIS A 63 18.78 -7.61 -6.09
CA HIS A 63 20.21 -7.30 -5.92
C HIS A 63 20.69 -7.26 -4.46
N ASN A 64 19.82 -7.46 -3.46
CA ASN A 64 20.11 -7.20 -2.05
C ASN A 64 20.65 -5.78 -1.80
N ASP A 65 20.17 -4.77 -2.56
CA ASP A 65 20.57 -3.37 -2.40
C ASP A 65 19.83 -2.74 -1.22
N VAL A 66 20.35 -3.02 -0.02
CA VAL A 66 19.76 -2.53 1.23
C VAL A 66 19.72 -0.99 1.30
N PRO A 67 20.73 -0.22 0.87
CA PRO A 67 20.63 1.23 0.78
C PRO A 67 19.49 1.74 -0.11
N ALA A 68 19.20 1.10 -1.24
CA ALA A 68 18.06 1.43 -2.08
C ALA A 68 16.73 1.07 -1.40
N LEU A 69 16.62 -0.15 -0.86
CA LEU A 69 15.43 -0.60 -0.11
C LEU A 69 15.12 0.33 1.06
N ALA A 70 16.14 0.80 1.79
CA ALA A 70 15.97 1.70 2.93
C ALA A 70 15.35 3.05 2.56
N LYS A 71 15.50 3.49 1.30
CA LYS A 71 14.85 4.70 0.77
C LYS A 71 13.43 4.43 0.30
N LEU A 72 13.18 3.25 -0.25
CA LEU A 72 11.90 2.85 -0.86
C LEU A 72 10.89 2.27 0.15
N VAL A 73 11.35 1.88 1.33
CA VAL A 73 10.50 1.38 2.42
C VAL A 73 10.33 2.48 3.47
N ALA A 74 9.09 2.78 3.86
CA ALA A 74 8.77 3.82 4.82
C ALA A 74 9.20 3.43 6.25
N ASP A 75 9.51 4.41 7.11
CA ASP A 75 9.99 4.12 8.48
C ASP A 75 8.94 3.41 9.35
N ASP A 76 7.66 3.59 9.04
CA ASP A 76 6.50 2.93 9.65
C ASP A 76 6.07 1.66 8.90
N PHE A 77 6.93 1.10 8.04
CA PHE A 77 6.60 -0.07 7.26
C PHE A 77 6.29 -1.30 8.11
N VAL A 78 5.25 -2.02 7.72
CA VAL A 78 4.84 -3.30 8.28
C VAL A 78 4.72 -4.34 7.16
N LEU A 79 5.38 -5.48 7.33
CA LEU A 79 5.22 -6.65 6.47
C LEU A 79 4.54 -7.77 7.26
N VAL A 80 3.49 -8.35 6.68
CA VAL A 80 2.91 -9.61 7.13
C VAL A 80 3.37 -10.72 6.19
N ASN A 81 4.22 -11.59 6.70
CA ASN A 81 4.81 -12.68 5.94
C ASN A 81 3.84 -13.82 5.65
N SER A 82 4.26 -14.69 4.75
CA SER A 82 3.51 -15.86 4.32
C SER A 82 3.25 -16.90 5.43
N ASP A 83 3.95 -16.81 6.56
CA ASP A 83 3.74 -17.61 7.77
C ASP A 83 3.02 -16.84 8.89
N ALA A 84 2.43 -15.70 8.54
CA ALA A 84 1.75 -14.75 9.44
C ALA A 84 2.66 -14.05 10.48
N SER A 85 3.98 -14.23 10.41
CA SER A 85 4.89 -13.38 11.17
C SER A 85 4.80 -11.92 10.69
N VAL A 86 5.01 -10.98 11.60
CA VAL A 86 4.94 -9.54 11.32
C VAL A 86 6.29 -8.91 11.55
N GLU A 87 6.75 -8.15 10.57
CA GLU A 87 8.05 -7.47 10.57
C GLU A 87 7.90 -5.96 10.40
N ASN A 88 8.79 -5.22 11.04
CA ASN A 88 9.00 -3.81 10.75
C ASN A 88 10.10 -3.60 9.70
N LYS A 89 10.32 -2.35 9.28
CA LYS A 89 11.39 -1.97 8.33
C LYS A 89 12.77 -2.55 8.68
N GLN A 90 13.19 -2.50 9.93
CA GLN A 90 14.54 -2.93 10.31
C GLN A 90 14.72 -4.43 10.16
N GLN A 91 13.70 -5.21 10.54
CA GLN A 91 13.67 -6.66 10.38
C GLN A 91 13.66 -7.03 8.88
N TYR A 92 12.76 -6.45 8.11
CA TYR A 92 12.70 -6.66 6.66
C TYR A 92 14.04 -6.36 5.96
N LEU A 93 14.70 -5.24 6.29
CA LEU A 93 16.00 -4.90 5.70
C LEU A 93 17.15 -5.80 6.21
N ALA A 94 16.99 -6.49 7.33
CA ALA A 94 18.00 -7.41 7.86
C ALA A 94 18.06 -8.70 7.05
N ASP A 95 16.94 -9.15 6.48
CA ASP A 95 16.87 -10.38 5.68
C ASP A 95 17.80 -10.34 4.47
N PHE A 96 17.87 -9.21 3.78
CA PHE A 96 18.76 -8.99 2.63
C PHE A 96 20.25 -8.95 3.01
N ARG A 97 20.58 -8.97 4.30
CA ARG A 97 21.96 -9.09 4.81
C ARG A 97 22.29 -10.51 5.28
N LEU A 98 21.32 -11.42 5.31
CA LEU A 98 21.55 -12.79 5.74
C LEU A 98 22.51 -13.49 4.77
N PRO A 99 23.56 -14.19 5.26
CA PRO A 99 24.48 -14.92 4.40
C PRO A 99 23.75 -15.92 3.52
N GLY A 100 24.03 -15.89 2.22
CA GLY A 100 23.44 -16.83 1.26
C GLY A 100 21.97 -16.58 0.91
N PHE A 101 21.33 -15.55 1.48
CA PHE A 101 19.99 -15.13 1.05
C PHE A 101 20.07 -14.38 -0.29
N LYS A 102 19.35 -14.86 -1.30
CA LYS A 102 19.27 -14.22 -2.62
C LYS A 102 17.97 -14.56 -3.30
N ILE A 103 17.20 -13.55 -3.68
CA ILE A 103 15.99 -13.71 -4.50
C ILE A 103 16.40 -13.80 -5.97
N ASP A 104 15.80 -14.74 -6.69
CA ASP A 104 15.95 -14.83 -8.15
C ASP A 104 15.04 -13.81 -8.85
N PRO A 105 15.38 -13.35 -10.06
CA PRO A 105 14.47 -12.52 -10.86
C PRO A 105 13.09 -13.17 -11.00
N TYR A 106 12.04 -12.38 -10.81
CA TYR A 106 10.66 -12.83 -10.91
C TYR A 106 9.82 -11.85 -11.74
N VAL A 107 8.65 -12.32 -12.16
CA VAL A 107 7.62 -11.49 -12.81
C VAL A 107 6.37 -11.49 -11.93
N ARG A 108 5.68 -10.35 -11.85
CA ARG A 108 4.33 -10.27 -11.28
C ARG A 108 3.30 -10.68 -12.34
N GLU A 109 2.66 -11.82 -12.12
CA GLU A 109 1.52 -12.26 -12.90
C GLU A 109 0.22 -11.72 -12.31
N GLN A 110 -0.81 -11.61 -13.15
CA GLN A 110 -2.14 -11.13 -12.75
C GLN A 110 -2.06 -9.81 -11.94
N PRO A 111 -1.40 -8.78 -12.49
CA PRO A 111 -1.14 -7.56 -11.75
C PRO A 111 -2.43 -6.85 -11.37
N VAL A 112 -2.47 -6.34 -10.14
CA VAL A 112 -3.49 -5.43 -9.63
C VAL A 112 -2.77 -4.15 -9.23
N GLU A 113 -2.90 -3.14 -10.08
CA GLU A 113 -2.23 -1.86 -9.95
C GLU A 113 -3.28 -0.75 -9.85
N LYS A 114 -3.33 -0.09 -8.69
CA LYS A 114 -4.28 0.99 -8.43
C LYS A 114 -3.55 2.16 -7.81
N ALA A 115 -3.83 3.38 -8.28
CA ALA A 115 -3.27 4.60 -7.72
C ALA A 115 -4.40 5.62 -7.44
N TRP A 116 -4.30 6.29 -6.31
CA TRP A 116 -5.25 7.28 -5.80
C TRP A 116 -4.49 8.47 -5.22
N GLY A 117 -4.21 9.48 -6.06
CA GLY A 117 -3.41 10.63 -5.64
C GLY A 117 -2.05 10.19 -5.11
N ASP A 118 -1.84 10.40 -3.81
CA ASP A 118 -0.59 10.07 -3.09
C ASP A 118 -0.61 8.69 -2.42
N ALA A 119 -1.54 7.80 -2.79
CA ALA A 119 -1.60 6.41 -2.32
C ALA A 119 -1.69 5.43 -3.50
N ALA A 120 -1.22 4.19 -3.32
CA ALA A 120 -1.35 3.14 -4.32
C ALA A 120 -1.37 1.74 -3.72
N LEU A 121 -1.95 0.80 -4.47
CA LEU A 121 -1.92 -0.63 -4.21
C LEU A 121 -1.24 -1.33 -5.39
N ILE A 122 -0.18 -2.07 -5.09
CA ILE A 122 0.55 -2.93 -6.02
C ILE A 122 0.40 -4.36 -5.54
N ALA A 123 -0.28 -5.19 -6.30
CA ALA A 123 -0.57 -6.57 -5.93
C ALA A 123 -0.47 -7.50 -7.14
N GLY A 124 -0.40 -8.80 -6.89
CA GLY A 124 -0.29 -9.79 -7.95
C GLY A 124 -0.01 -11.19 -7.44
N LEU A 125 0.22 -12.10 -8.38
CA LEU A 125 0.75 -13.43 -8.15
C LEU A 125 2.24 -13.43 -8.50
N VAL A 126 3.09 -14.07 -7.68
CA VAL A 126 4.50 -14.28 -7.99
C VAL A 126 4.86 -15.74 -7.75
N HIS A 127 5.67 -16.30 -8.66
CA HIS A 127 6.40 -17.55 -8.46
C HIS A 127 7.78 -17.21 -7.93
N LEU A 128 7.87 -16.96 -6.63
CA LEU A 128 9.10 -16.53 -5.99
C LEU A 128 10.06 -17.71 -5.84
N SER A 129 11.30 -17.53 -6.26
CA SER A 129 12.38 -18.48 -5.98
C SER A 129 13.54 -17.74 -5.31
N TRP A 130 14.20 -18.39 -4.35
CA TRP A 130 15.33 -17.79 -3.65
C TRP A 130 16.29 -18.87 -3.16
N THR A 131 17.55 -18.48 -2.96
CA THR A 131 18.53 -19.29 -2.26
C THR A 131 18.62 -18.83 -0.81
N GLN A 132 18.72 -19.79 0.12
CA GLN A 132 19.03 -19.55 1.52
C GLN A 132 19.77 -20.78 2.08
N ASP A 133 20.86 -20.56 2.80
CA ASP A 133 21.69 -21.64 3.38
C ASP A 133 22.10 -22.71 2.35
N GLY A 134 22.41 -22.30 1.12
CA GLY A 134 22.80 -23.17 0.03
C GLY A 134 21.66 -24.00 -0.58
N LYS A 135 20.42 -23.82 -0.13
CA LYS A 135 19.23 -24.49 -0.66
C LYS A 135 18.43 -23.54 -1.52
N HIS A 136 18.08 -23.99 -2.72
CA HIS A 136 17.13 -23.30 -3.59
C HIS A 136 15.71 -23.64 -3.15
N GLN A 137 14.88 -22.61 -2.98
CA GLN A 137 13.50 -22.69 -2.53
C GLN A 137 12.61 -22.05 -3.58
N THR A 138 11.38 -22.53 -3.69
CA THR A 138 10.36 -21.92 -4.56
C THR A 138 9.01 -21.87 -3.87
N ARG A 139 8.21 -20.86 -4.21
CA ARG A 139 6.88 -20.66 -3.67
C ARG A 139 5.99 -19.81 -4.56
N THR A 140 4.74 -20.24 -4.71
CA THR A 140 3.69 -19.41 -5.30
C THR A 140 3.03 -18.54 -4.23
N LEU A 141 2.99 -17.23 -4.46
CA LEU A 141 2.54 -16.23 -3.50
C LEU A 141 1.58 -15.23 -4.14
N ARG A 142 0.54 -14.85 -3.40
CA ARG A 142 -0.19 -13.60 -3.65
C ARG A 142 0.42 -12.51 -2.79
N ILE A 143 0.77 -11.39 -3.41
CA ILE A 143 1.34 -10.23 -2.71
C ILE A 143 0.41 -9.03 -2.83
N ALA A 144 0.41 -8.20 -1.79
CA ALA A 144 -0.23 -6.90 -1.79
C ALA A 144 0.62 -5.89 -1.02
N TYR A 145 1.01 -4.82 -1.69
CA TYR A 145 1.81 -3.74 -1.13
C TYR A 145 1.06 -2.42 -1.25
N ALA A 146 0.89 -1.73 -0.12
CA ALA A 146 0.43 -0.36 -0.10
C ALA A 146 1.63 0.59 -0.18
N TRP A 147 1.49 1.61 -1.02
CA TRP A 147 2.48 2.65 -1.24
C TRP A 147 1.88 4.01 -0.91
N ALA A 148 2.70 4.89 -0.34
CA ALA A 148 2.33 6.27 -0.09
C ALA A 148 3.41 7.21 -0.64
N LYS A 149 2.99 8.33 -1.23
CA LYS A 149 3.86 9.41 -1.65
C LYS A 149 3.99 10.42 -0.51
N ARG A 150 5.18 10.54 0.07
CA ARG A 150 5.48 11.44 1.19
C ARG A 150 6.63 12.35 0.81
N ALA A 151 6.42 13.67 0.95
CA ALA A 151 7.39 14.69 0.52
C ALA A 151 7.91 14.45 -0.91
N GLY A 152 7.00 14.12 -1.84
CA GLY A 152 7.30 13.89 -3.25
C GLY A 152 7.93 12.53 -3.59
N ARG A 153 8.13 11.63 -2.60
CA ARG A 153 8.76 10.31 -2.81
C ARG A 153 7.80 9.18 -2.47
N TRP A 154 7.69 8.21 -3.36
CA TRP A 154 6.93 6.98 -3.12
C TRP A 154 7.70 6.04 -2.20
N GLN A 155 7.01 5.48 -1.21
CA GLN A 155 7.55 4.47 -0.32
C GLN A 155 6.49 3.41 -0.04
N ALA A 156 6.90 2.13 0.03
CA ALA A 156 6.07 1.06 0.54
C ALA A 156 5.84 1.26 2.04
N THR A 157 4.58 1.22 2.46
CA THR A 157 4.17 1.42 3.87
C THR A 157 3.58 0.16 4.50
N TYR A 158 3.04 -0.75 3.68
CA TYR A 158 2.53 -2.03 4.13
C TYR A 158 2.77 -3.09 3.06
N GLY A 159 3.13 -4.30 3.47
CA GLY A 159 3.20 -5.48 2.63
C GLY A 159 2.46 -6.65 3.27
N GLN A 160 1.78 -7.45 2.46
CA GLN A 160 1.23 -8.72 2.90
C GLN A 160 1.47 -9.79 1.84
N VAL A 161 1.88 -10.95 2.31
CA VAL A 161 2.21 -12.10 1.48
C VAL A 161 1.37 -13.28 1.91
N THR A 162 0.66 -13.90 0.98
CA THR A 162 -0.21 -15.06 1.24
C THR A 162 0.23 -16.23 0.38
N ARG A 163 0.39 -17.41 0.98
CA ARG A 163 0.70 -18.64 0.24
C ARG A 163 -0.50 -19.03 -0.61
N VAL A 164 -0.23 -19.38 -1.86
CA VAL A 164 -1.23 -20.11 -2.66
C VAL A 164 -1.08 -21.59 -2.32
N PRO A 165 -2.18 -22.30 -2.01
CA PRO A 165 -2.17 -23.74 -1.74
C PRO A 165 -1.56 -24.57 -2.87
#